data_AF-A0A537GM83-F1
#
_entry.id   AF-A0A537GM83-F1
#
_cell.length_a   1.000
_cell.length_b   1.000
_cell.length_c   1.000
_cell.angle_alpha   90.00
_cell.angle_beta   90.00
_cell.angle_gamma   90.00
#
_symmetry.space_group_name_H-M   'P 1'
#
loop_
_entity.id
_entity.type
_entity.pdbx_description
1 polymer ?
#
loop_
_entity_poly.entity_id
_entity_poly.type
_entity_poly.pdbx_seq_one_letter_code
_entity_poly.pdbx_strand_id
1 'polypeptide(L)'
;MIFFPRWLRLRTTIVETFQSTMNQCFATVIEDILGRTVRAEIFELLQRNGIQASEISSRFDNVVEVLTNAFGEGAHVLVFKTVTELYKEYSQRAGFTFGESLRDQIILLRERVATDLLKPSNDPSTDDSIHIVSPMPHE
;
A
#
# COMPACT_ATOMS: atom_id res chain seq x y z
N MET A 1 -17.63 -9.71 26.94
CA MET A 1 -17.27 -8.45 26.25
C MET A 1 -15.75 -8.45 26.10
N ILE A 2 -15.23 -8.81 24.94
CA ILE A 2 -13.78 -9.01 24.73
C ILE A 2 -13.15 -7.62 24.54
N PHE A 3 -12.31 -7.20 25.48
CA PHE A 3 -11.61 -5.92 25.41
C PHE A 3 -10.43 -6.05 24.43
N PHE A 4 -10.63 -5.64 23.18
CA PHE A 4 -9.55 -5.62 22.20
C PHE A 4 -8.59 -4.46 22.53
N PRO A 5 -7.31 -4.73 22.83
CA PRO A 5 -6.34 -3.67 23.13
C PRO A 5 -6.23 -2.72 21.94
N ARG A 6 -6.02 -1.41 22.22
CA ARG A 6 -5.94 -0.35 21.19
C ARG A 6 -4.95 -0.68 20.06
N TRP A 7 -3.86 -1.36 20.39
CA TRP A 7 -2.87 -1.86 19.45
C TRP A 7 -3.40 -2.88 18.44
N LEU A 8 -4.32 -3.76 18.87
CA LEU A 8 -4.92 -4.75 17.98
C LEU A 8 -5.87 -4.09 16.97
N ARG A 9 -6.59 -3.03 17.39
CA ARG A 9 -7.40 -2.20 16.48
C ARG A 9 -6.56 -1.42 15.46
N LEU A 10 -5.49 -0.74 15.91
CA LEU A 10 -4.58 -0.04 15.00
C LEU A 10 -3.98 -0.99 13.96
N ARG A 11 -3.53 -2.17 14.39
CA ARG A 11 -2.97 -3.18 13.50
C ARG A 11 -3.98 -3.65 12.46
N THR A 12 -5.24 -3.88 12.85
CA THR A 12 -6.31 -4.24 11.91
C THR A 12 -6.55 -3.13 10.88
N THR A 13 -6.64 -1.87 11.32
CA THR A 13 -6.82 -0.73 10.40
C THR A 13 -5.65 -0.59 9.42
N ILE A 14 -4.41 -0.79 9.87
CA ILE A 14 -3.23 -0.73 8.98
C ILE A 14 -3.30 -1.81 7.91
N VAL A 15 -3.68 -3.04 8.29
CA VAL A 15 -3.79 -4.16 7.36
C VAL A 15 -4.92 -3.91 6.34
N GLU A 16 -6.08 -3.45 6.79
CA GLU A 16 -7.22 -3.12 5.92
C GLU A 16 -6.87 -2.00 4.93
N THR A 17 -6.26 -0.91 5.42
CA THR A 17 -5.81 0.18 4.56
C THR A 17 -4.79 -0.30 3.54
N PHE A 18 -3.80 -1.09 3.95
CA PHE A 18 -2.80 -1.64 3.04
C PHE A 18 -3.40 -2.52 1.95
N GLN A 19 -4.34 -3.39 2.32
CA GLN A 19 -5.06 -4.22 1.36
C GLN A 19 -5.86 -3.36 0.37
N SER A 20 -6.57 -2.34 0.86
CA SER A 20 -7.34 -1.43 0.01
C SER A 20 -6.44 -0.68 -0.98
N THR A 21 -5.31 -0.13 -0.51
CA THR A 21 -4.35 0.59 -1.37
C THR A 21 -3.78 -0.33 -2.44
N MET A 22 -3.44 -1.57 -2.09
CA MET A 22 -2.94 -2.56 -3.05
C MET A 22 -3.99 -2.89 -4.13
N ASN A 23 -5.24 -3.10 -3.74
CA ASN A 23 -6.33 -3.37 -4.68
C ASN A 23 -6.56 -2.18 -5.63
N GLN A 24 -6.46 -0.96 -5.11
CA GLN A 24 -6.57 0.26 -5.92
C GLN A 24 -5.39 0.41 -6.89
N CYS A 25 -4.15 0.16 -6.44
CA CYS A 25 -2.96 0.19 -7.30
C CYS A 25 -3.11 -0.81 -8.45
N PHE A 26 -3.51 -2.04 -8.13
CA PHE A 26 -3.73 -3.09 -9.12
C PHE A 26 -4.78 -2.69 -10.16
N ALA A 27 -5.92 -2.19 -9.69
CA ALA A 27 -7.00 -1.74 -10.56
C ALA A 27 -6.58 -0.59 -11.48
N THR A 28 -5.84 0.39 -10.94
CA THR A 28 -5.36 1.56 -11.66
C THR A 28 -4.33 1.17 -12.71
N VAL A 29 -3.35 0.34 -12.35
CA VAL A 29 -2.32 -0.14 -13.28
C VAL A 29 -2.92 -0.89 -14.46
N ILE A 30 -3.94 -1.73 -14.23
CA ILE A 30 -4.62 -2.42 -15.33
C ILE A 30 -5.38 -1.43 -16.22
N GLU A 31 -6.12 -0.49 -15.64
CA GLU A 31 -6.86 0.51 -16.42
C GLU A 31 -5.92 1.40 -17.24
N ASP A 32 -4.79 1.82 -16.66
CA ASP A 32 -3.81 2.68 -17.32
C ASP A 32 -3.09 1.98 -18.49
N ILE A 33 -2.80 0.67 -18.36
CA ILE A 33 -2.04 -0.08 -19.36
C ILE A 33 -2.95 -0.71 -20.42
N LEU A 34 -4.06 -1.31 -20.01
CA LEU A 34 -4.91 -2.14 -20.85
C LEU A 34 -6.29 -1.53 -21.10
N GLY A 35 -6.64 -0.45 -20.39
CA GLY A 35 -7.93 0.21 -20.50
C GLY A 35 -9.01 -0.38 -19.59
N ARG A 36 -10.06 0.42 -19.39
CA ARG A 36 -11.18 0.11 -18.48
C ARG A 36 -11.91 -1.18 -18.83
N THR A 37 -12.09 -1.48 -20.12
CA THR A 37 -12.79 -2.70 -20.55
C THR A 37 -12.01 -3.94 -20.13
N VAL A 38 -10.70 -3.98 -20.38
CA VAL A 38 -9.87 -5.12 -20.00
C VAL A 38 -9.74 -5.24 -18.48
N ARG A 39 -9.75 -4.11 -17.76
CA ARG A 39 -9.88 -4.13 -16.30
C ARG A 39 -11.11 -4.92 -15.85
N ALA A 40 -12.30 -4.61 -16.37
CA ALA A 40 -13.52 -5.31 -15.98
C ALA A 40 -13.41 -6.82 -16.22
N GLU A 41 -12.91 -7.22 -17.40
CA GLU A 41 -12.70 -8.63 -17.75
C GLU A 41 -11.69 -9.34 -16.84
N ILE A 42 -10.61 -8.66 -16.44
CA ILE A 42 -9.63 -9.23 -15.49
C ILE A 42 -10.27 -9.45 -14.12
N PHE A 43 -11.07 -8.49 -13.63
CA PHE A 43 -11.76 -8.67 -12.35
C PHE A 43 -12.79 -9.80 -12.41
N GLU A 44 -13.51 -9.96 -13.53
CA GLU A 44 -14.38 -11.13 -13.75
C GLU A 44 -13.60 -12.43 -13.82
N LEU A 45 -12.46 -12.46 -14.51
CA LEU A 45 -11.58 -13.62 -14.60
C LEU A 45 -11.12 -14.05 -13.21
N LEU A 46 -10.67 -13.12 -12.38
CA LEU A 46 -10.26 -13.38 -11.00
C LEU A 46 -11.44 -13.93 -10.18
N GLN A 47 -12.62 -13.35 -10.32
CA GLN A 47 -13.83 -13.80 -9.63
C GLN A 47 -14.24 -15.22 -10.04
N ARG A 48 -14.16 -15.56 -11.34
CA ARG A 48 -14.40 -16.92 -11.86
C ARG A 48 -13.40 -17.94 -11.32
N ASN A 49 -12.19 -17.50 -10.97
CA ASN A 49 -11.17 -18.29 -10.28
C ASN A 49 -11.28 -18.24 -8.75
N GLY A 50 -12.37 -17.70 -8.20
CA GLY A 50 -12.63 -17.65 -6.77
C GLY A 50 -11.77 -16.64 -6.00
N ILE A 51 -11.29 -15.60 -6.67
CA ILE A 51 -10.54 -14.50 -6.06
C ILE A 51 -11.41 -13.24 -6.10
N GLN A 52 -11.90 -12.80 -4.95
CA GLN A 52 -12.63 -11.54 -4.88
C GLN A 52 -11.67 -10.35 -4.93
N ALA A 53 -12.17 -9.19 -5.36
CA ALA A 53 -11.38 -7.96 -5.43
C ALA A 53 -10.73 -7.60 -4.08
N SER A 54 -11.43 -7.86 -2.96
CA SER A 54 -10.91 -7.64 -1.60
C SER A 54 -9.76 -8.58 -1.21
N GLU A 55 -9.61 -9.71 -1.90
CA GLU A 55 -8.66 -10.77 -1.58
C GLU A 55 -7.38 -10.71 -2.44
N ILE A 56 -7.26 -9.77 -3.36
CA ILE A 56 -6.11 -9.65 -4.27
C ILE A 56 -4.79 -9.57 -3.49
N SER A 57 -4.77 -8.79 -2.40
CA SER A 57 -3.58 -8.67 -1.56
C SER A 57 -3.23 -9.95 -0.79
N SER A 58 -4.21 -10.68 -0.26
CA SER A 58 -3.96 -11.89 0.54
C SER A 58 -3.68 -13.12 -0.33
N ARG A 59 -4.22 -13.16 -1.55
CA ARG A 59 -4.08 -14.27 -2.50
C ARG A 59 -3.17 -13.91 -3.67
N PHE A 60 -2.23 -12.99 -3.47
CA PHE A 60 -1.45 -12.40 -4.55
C PHE A 60 -0.77 -13.43 -5.46
N ASP A 61 -0.18 -14.50 -4.93
CA ASP A 61 0.43 -15.56 -5.76
C ASP A 61 -0.59 -16.22 -6.71
N ASN A 62 -1.82 -16.47 -6.23
CA ASN A 62 -2.89 -17.00 -7.07
C ASN A 62 -3.34 -15.98 -8.13
N VAL A 63 -3.30 -14.68 -7.81
CA VAL A 63 -3.59 -13.62 -8.79
C VAL A 63 -2.53 -13.64 -9.89
N VAL A 64 -1.24 -13.74 -9.53
CA VAL A 64 -0.15 -13.85 -10.50
C VAL A 64 -0.35 -15.08 -11.39
N GLU A 65 -0.65 -16.24 -10.78
CA GLU A 65 -0.89 -17.48 -11.53
C GLU A 65 -2.06 -17.35 -12.53
N VAL A 66 -3.21 -16.84 -12.08
CA VAL A 66 -4.38 -16.64 -12.95
C VAL A 66 -4.07 -15.68 -14.09
N LEU A 67 -3.37 -14.57 -13.81
CA LEU A 67 -2.98 -13.62 -14.84
C LEU A 67 -1.96 -14.22 -15.81
N THR A 68 -0.96 -14.94 -15.32
CA THR A 68 0.06 -15.59 -16.17
C THR A 68 -0.58 -16.63 -17.08
N ASN A 69 -1.58 -17.38 -16.58
CA ASN A 69 -2.34 -18.32 -17.41
C ASN A 69 -3.15 -17.63 -18.53
N ALA A 70 -3.63 -16.40 -18.30
CA ALA A 70 -4.43 -15.66 -19.27
C ALA A 70 -3.62 -14.77 -20.23
N PHE A 71 -2.53 -14.17 -19.74
CA PHE A 71 -1.76 -13.13 -20.44
C PHE A 71 -0.30 -13.51 -20.69
N GLY A 72 0.14 -14.69 -20.23
CA GLY A 72 1.54 -15.12 -20.33
C GLY A 72 2.48 -14.18 -19.58
N GLU A 73 3.68 -13.99 -20.14
CA GLU A 73 4.73 -13.11 -19.58
C GLU A 73 4.27 -11.65 -19.37
N GLY A 74 3.25 -11.18 -20.09
CA GLY A 74 2.67 -9.85 -19.90
C GLY A 74 2.09 -9.64 -18.49
N ALA A 75 1.67 -10.71 -17.82
CA ALA A 75 1.19 -10.67 -16.44
C ALA A 75 2.27 -10.14 -15.49
N HIS A 76 3.53 -10.54 -15.70
CA HIS A 76 4.62 -10.13 -14.81
C HIS A 76 4.84 -8.61 -14.84
N VAL A 77 4.59 -7.96 -15.99
CA VAL A 77 4.67 -6.50 -16.11
C VAL A 77 3.58 -5.81 -15.29
N LEU A 78 2.33 -6.30 -15.36
CA LEU A 78 1.22 -5.75 -14.58
C LEU A 78 1.46 -5.88 -13.08
N VAL A 79 1.91 -7.05 -12.66
CA VAL A 79 2.16 -7.38 -11.25
C VAL A 79 3.36 -6.57 -10.72
N PHE A 80 4.47 -6.52 -11.47
CA PHE A 80 5.63 -5.71 -11.10
C PHE A 80 5.29 -4.22 -10.98
N LYS A 81 4.55 -3.67 -11.94
CA LYS A 81 4.11 -2.28 -11.90
C LYS A 81 3.15 -2.00 -10.74
N THR A 82 2.25 -2.94 -10.43
CA THR A 82 1.37 -2.85 -9.26
C THR A 82 2.17 -2.70 -7.96
N VAL A 83 3.17 -3.54 -7.73
CA VAL A 83 4.00 -3.45 -6.52
C VAL A 83 4.82 -2.16 -6.53
N THR A 84 5.32 -1.73 -7.68
CA THR A 84 6.06 -0.47 -7.80
C THR A 84 5.20 0.75 -7.44
N GLU A 85 3.96 0.81 -7.94
CA GLU A 85 3.01 1.89 -7.59
C GLU A 85 2.62 1.82 -6.11
N LEU A 86 2.43 0.62 -5.56
CA LEU A 86 2.16 0.46 -4.13
C LEU A 86 3.29 1.03 -3.26
N TYR A 87 4.56 0.81 -3.63
CA TYR A 87 5.69 1.43 -2.95
C TYR A 87 5.65 2.96 -3.01
N LYS A 88 5.31 3.53 -4.18
CA LYS A 88 5.19 4.98 -4.37
C LYS A 88 4.07 5.59 -3.54
N GLU A 89 2.90 4.94 -3.45
CA GLU A 89 1.78 5.39 -2.62
C GLU A 89 2.19 5.57 -1.15
N TYR A 90 3.09 4.74 -0.65
CA TYR A 90 3.64 4.86 0.71
C TYR A 90 4.90 5.73 0.81
N SER A 91 5.26 6.46 -0.26
CA SER A 91 6.50 7.23 -0.35
C SER A 91 7.75 6.39 -0.02
N GLN A 92 7.68 5.07 -0.26
CA GLN A 92 8.79 4.15 -0.06
C GLN A 92 9.49 3.90 -1.39
N ARG A 93 10.82 3.77 -1.36
CA ARG A 93 11.59 3.42 -2.55
C ARG A 93 11.51 1.93 -2.81
N ALA A 94 10.99 1.56 -3.98
CA ALA A 94 11.12 0.19 -4.50
C ALA A 94 12.62 -0.10 -4.74
N GLY A 95 13.18 -1.00 -3.93
CA GLY A 95 14.58 -1.43 -4.02
C GLY A 95 14.78 -2.76 -4.74
N PHE A 96 13.68 -3.35 -5.25
CA PHE A 96 13.68 -4.66 -5.87
C PHE A 96 13.75 -4.57 -7.40
N THR A 97 14.27 -5.64 -7.99
CA THR A 97 14.53 -5.83 -9.41
C THR A 97 13.59 -6.90 -9.98
N PHE A 98 13.50 -6.95 -11.31
CA PHE A 98 12.66 -7.94 -12.00
C PHE A 98 13.22 -9.36 -11.77
N GLY A 99 12.38 -10.27 -11.26
CA GLY A 99 12.77 -11.64 -10.90
C GLY A 99 12.87 -11.89 -9.39
N GLU A 100 12.88 -10.84 -8.57
CA GLU A 100 12.71 -10.98 -7.12
C GLU A 100 11.25 -11.31 -6.76
N SER A 101 11.06 -12.03 -5.64
CA SER A 101 9.74 -12.43 -5.16
C SER A 101 8.90 -11.19 -4.80
N LEU A 102 7.96 -10.83 -5.67
CA LEU A 102 7.07 -9.69 -5.48
C LEU A 102 6.20 -9.83 -4.23
N ARG A 103 5.86 -11.07 -3.86
CA ARG A 103 5.16 -11.40 -2.62
C ARG A 103 5.95 -10.97 -1.39
N ASP A 104 7.24 -11.29 -1.35
CA ASP A 104 8.09 -10.93 -0.22
C ASP A 104 8.28 -9.41 -0.14
N GLN A 105 8.34 -8.72 -1.29
CA GLN A 105 8.39 -7.27 -1.34
C GLN A 105 7.12 -6.61 -0.79
N ILE A 106 5.94 -7.21 -1.00
CA ILE A 106 4.68 -6.73 -0.41
C ILE A 106 4.67 -6.93 1.11
N ILE A 107 5.16 -8.09 1.59
CA ILE A 107 5.25 -8.38 3.03
C ILE A 107 6.18 -7.38 3.71
N LEU A 108 7.38 -7.17 3.15
CA LEU A 108 8.36 -6.20 3.65
C LEU A 108 7.80 -4.78 3.69
N LEU A 109 7.09 -4.35 2.63
CA LEU A 109 6.46 -3.03 2.60
C LEU A 109 5.40 -2.89 3.70
N ARG A 110 4.55 -3.91 3.86
CA ARG A 110 3.51 -3.91 4.91
C ARG A 110 4.12 -3.77 6.30
N GLU A 111 5.22 -4.49 6.58
CA GLU A 111 5.93 -4.40 7.86
C GLU A 111 6.52 -3.01 8.09
N ARG A 112 7.10 -2.37 7.06
CA ARG A 112 7.59 -0.99 7.14
C ARG A 112 6.48 0.01 7.41
N VAL A 113 5.39 -0.06 6.65
CA VAL A 113 4.22 0.81 6.82
C VAL A 113 3.63 0.66 8.23
N ALA A 114 3.53 -0.58 8.73
CA ALA A 114 3.08 -0.82 10.09
C ALA A 114 4.04 -0.21 11.13
N THR A 115 5.35 -0.35 10.94
CA THR A 115 6.35 0.20 11.85
C THR A 115 6.31 1.73 11.88
N ASP A 116 6.18 2.36 10.73
CA ASP A 116 6.15 3.83 10.60
C ASP A 116 4.89 4.42 11.26
N LEU A 117 3.73 3.81 11.03
CA LEU A 117 2.46 4.24 11.63
C LEU A 117 2.36 3.96 13.15
N LEU A 118 3.13 3.00 13.65
CA LEU A 118 3.19 2.65 15.08
C LEU A 118 4.30 3.40 15.82
N LYS A 119 5.19 4.09 15.10
CA LYS A 119 6.23 4.92 15.72
C LYS A 119 5.54 6.11 16.39
N PRO A 120 5.74 6.32 17.71
CA PRO A 120 5.23 7.52 18.36
C PRO A 120 5.90 8.73 17.69
N SER A 121 5.07 9.65 17.18
CA SER A 121 5.54 10.94 16.69
C SER A 121 6.08 11.70 17.91
N ASN A 122 7.39 11.62 18.14
CA ASN A 122 8.07 12.54 19.04
C ASN A 122 8.19 13.86 18.28
N ASP A 123 7.09 14.59 18.21
CA ASP A 123 7.10 15.97 17.73
C ASP A 123 7.44 16.85 18.94
N PRO A 124 8.65 17.43 19.05
CA PRO A 124 8.92 18.46 20.03
C PRO A 124 8.32 19.78 19.54
N SER A 125 6.99 19.83 19.41
CA SER A 125 6.25 21.08 19.24
C SER A 125 5.79 21.55 20.63
N THR A 126 6.74 21.99 21.44
CA THR A 126 6.46 22.82 22.61
C THR A 126 7.21 24.14 22.40
N ASP A 127 6.47 25.10 21.88
CA ASP A 127 6.42 26.49 22.37
C ASP A 127 7.73 27.12 22.88
N ASP A 128 8.36 27.93 22.03
CA ASP A 128 9.17 29.06 22.49
C ASP A 128 8.89 30.27 21.59
N SER A 129 7.64 30.78 21.66
CA SER A 129 7.35 32.15 21.26
C SER A 129 7.95 33.11 22.31
N ILE A 130 9.25 33.34 22.25
CA ILE A 130 9.88 34.43 23.02
C ILE A 130 9.45 35.75 22.37
N HIS A 131 8.44 36.39 22.98
CA HIS A 131 8.05 37.74 22.66
C HIS A 131 9.25 38.69 22.81
N ILE A 132 9.58 39.36 21.70
CA ILE A 132 10.46 40.51 21.64
C ILE A 132 9.88 41.62 22.52
N VAL A 133 10.51 41.91 23.67
CA VAL A 133 10.36 43.22 24.32
C VAL A 133 11.47 44.11 23.77
N SER A 134 11.08 45.03 22.89
CA SER A 134 11.92 46.19 22.56
C SER A 134 11.91 47.17 23.73
N PRO A 135 13.05 47.79 24.06
CA PRO A 135 13.14 48.81 25.10
C PRO A 135 12.66 50.16 24.54
N MET A 136 11.90 50.92 25.32
CA MET A 136 11.60 52.33 25.03
C MET A 136 11.90 53.20 26.26
N PRO A 137 12.33 54.46 26.03
CA PRO A 137 13.22 55.22 26.90
C PRO A 137 12.45 56.14 27.84
N HIS A 138 13.09 56.56 28.93
CA HIS A 138 12.73 57.82 29.59
C HIS A 138 13.98 58.51 30.16
N GLU A 139 13.97 59.82 29.95
CA GLU A 139 14.97 60.87 30.24
C GLU A 139 15.46 60.95 31.69
#